data_AF-A0A1E8EY07-F1
#
_entry.id   AF-A0A1E8EY07-F1
#
_cell.length_a   1.000
_cell.length_b   1.000
_cell.length_c   1.000
_cell.angle_alpha   90.00
_cell.angle_beta   90.00
_cell.angle_gamma   90.00
#
_symmetry.space_group_name_H-M   'P 1'
#
loop_
_entity.id
_entity.type
_entity.pdbx_description
1 polymer ?
#
loop_
_entity_poly.entity_id
_entity_poly.type
_entity_poly.pdbx_seq_one_letter_code
_entity_poly.pdbx_strand_id
1 'polypeptide(L)' 'MSFSIVLVMFAIIGIIHGIIKKNKSLGIVSVIVLIMIIAVWVYFYNNPY' A
#
# COMPACT_ATOMS: atom_id res chain seq x y z
N MET A 1 9.59 -4.97 9.65
CA MET A 1 8.37 -4.48 10.33
C MET A 1 8.21 -2.96 10.24
N SER A 2 9.18 -2.15 10.69
CA SER A 2 9.07 -0.67 10.64
C SER A 2 8.95 -0.09 9.23
N PHE A 3 9.66 -0.64 8.23
CA PHE A 3 9.58 -0.18 6.84
C PHE A 3 8.20 -0.43 6.21
N SER A 4 7.58 -1.56 6.55
CA SER A 4 6.24 -1.94 6.06
C SER A 4 5.17 -0.95 6.53
N ILE A 5 5.27 -0.47 7.78
CA ILE A 5 4.34 0.52 8.34
C ILE A 5 4.42 1.84 7.57
N VAL A 6 5.64 2.29 7.27
CA VAL A 6 5.86 3.52 6.49
C VAL A 6 5.28 3.38 5.08
N LEU A 7 5.49 2.23 4.43
CA LEU A 7 4.93 1.96 3.10
C LEU A 7 3.39 1.97 3.10
N VAL A 8 2.74 1.40 4.11
CA VAL A 8 1.28 1.44 4.26
C VAL A 8 0.79 2.88 4.42
N MET A 9 1.47 3.70 5.23
CA MET A 9 1.12 5.12 5.39
C MET A 9 1.21 5.88 4.07
N PHE A 10 2.30 5.69 3.31
CA PHE A 10 2.44 6.32 1.98
C PHE A 10 1.37 5.86 0.99
N ALA A 11 1.02 4.57 0.99
CA ALA A 11 -0.05 4.05 0.13
C ALA A 11 -1.41 4.68 0.48
N ILE A 12 -1.74 4.81 1.76
CA ILE A 12 -2.97 5.48 2.22
C ILE A 12 -2.97 6.96 1.83
N ILE A 13 -1.88 7.67 2.06
CA ILE A 13 -1.73 9.09 1.67
C ILE A 13 -1.88 9.23 0.15
N GLY A 14 -1.31 8.32 -0.63
CA GLY A 14 -1.44 8.27 -2.09
C GLY A 14 -2.87 8.06 -2.55
N ILE A 15 -3.62 7.16 -1.91
CA ILE A 15 -5.06 6.96 -2.19
C ILE A 15 -5.84 8.25 -1.91
N ILE A 16 -5.65 8.84 -0.73
CA ILE A 16 -6.34 10.08 -0.32
C ILE A 16 -6.02 11.22 -1.31
N HIS A 17 -4.74 11.42 -1.65
CA HIS A 17 -4.34 12.44 -2.61
C HIS A 17 -4.88 12.17 -4.02
N GLY A 18 -4.96 10.91 -4.43
CA GLY A 18 -5.53 10.51 -5.72
C GLY A 18 -7.01 10.85 -5.81
N ILE A 19 -7.75 10.63 -4.72
CA ILE A 19 -9.17 11.00 -4.62
C ILE A 19 -9.34 12.53 -4.62
N ILE A 20 -8.61 13.25 -3.75
CA ILE A 20 -8.72 14.71 -3.63
C ILE A 20 -8.39 15.40 -4.95
N LYS A 21 -7.30 14.99 -5.62
CA LYS A 21 -6.86 15.59 -6.88
C LYS A 21 -7.59 15.03 -8.12
N LYS A 22 -8.58 14.14 -7.94
CA LYS A 22 -9.26 13.39 -9.02
C LYS A 22 -8.27 12.67 -9.96
N ASN A 23 -7.06 12.37 -9.48
CA ASN A 23 -6.04 11.66 -10.23
C ASN A 23 -6.25 10.16 -10.08
N LYS A 24 -7.06 9.61 -10.99
CA LYS A 24 -7.39 8.18 -11.02
C LYS A 24 -6.14 7.30 -11.10
N SER A 25 -5.12 7.71 -11.85
CA SER A 25 -3.87 6.95 -11.99
C SER A 25 -3.15 6.81 -10.66
N LEU A 26 -2.96 7.92 -9.93
CA LEU A 26 -2.31 7.91 -8.62
C LEU A 26 -3.09 7.05 -7.62
N GLY A 27 -4.43 7.15 -7.61
CA GLY A 27 -5.28 6.32 -6.76
C GLY A 27 -5.14 4.82 -7.06
N ILE A 28 -5.21 4.44 -8.34
CA ILE A 28 -5.07 3.05 -8.79
C ILE A 28 -3.70 2.47 -8.42
N VAL A 29 -2.61 3.20 -8.73
CA VAL A 29 -1.25 2.76 -8.39
C VAL A 29 -1.10 2.59 -6.88
N SER A 30 -1.64 3.52 -6.09
CA SER A 30 -1.56 3.45 -4.63
C SER A 30 -2.33 2.25 -4.05
N VAL A 31 -3.48 1.92 -4.63
CA VAL A 31 -4.25 0.70 -4.27
C VAL A 31 -3.47 -0.56 -4.63
N ILE A 32 -2.88 -0.63 -5.83
CA ILE A 32 -2.07 -1.78 -6.26
C ILE A 32 -0.89 -2.00 -5.30
N VAL A 33 -0.17 -0.93 -4.95
CA VAL A 33 0.94 -0.99 -3.99
C VAL A 33 0.46 -1.46 -2.61
N LEU A 34 -0.70 -1.00 -2.14
CA LEU A 34 -1.27 -1.46 -0.88
C LEU A 34 -1.55 -2.97 -0.89
N ILE A 35 -2.13 -3.48 -1.99
CA ILE A 35 -2.38 -4.92 -2.18
C ILE A 35 -1.07 -5.71 -2.15
N MET A 36 -0.01 -5.23 -2.82
CA MET A 36 1.29 -5.88 -2.81
C MET A 36 1.90 -5.93 -1.40
N ILE A 37 1.81 -4.85 -0.62
CA ILE A 37 2.31 -4.83 0.77
C ILE A 37 1.57 -5.87 1.62
N ILE A 38 0.26 -5.97 1.48
CA ILE A 38 -0.56 -6.96 2.19
C ILE A 38 -0.16 -8.38 1.77
N ALA A 39 0.02 -8.64 0.48
CA ALA A 39 0.43 -9.95 -0.03
C ALA A 39 1.79 -10.39 0.53
N VAL A 40 2.76 -9.48 0.56
CA VAL A 40 4.08 -9.73 1.17
C VAL A 40 3.92 -10.04 2.65
N TRP A 41 3.09 -9.27 3.37
CA TRP A 41 2.90 -9.49 4.80
C TRP A 41 2.23 -10.83 5.10
N VAL A 42 1.20 -11.20 4.33
CA VAL A 42 0.54 -12.52 4.41
C VAL A 42 1.51 -13.64 4.12
N TYR A 43 2.37 -13.49 3.11
CA TYR A 43 3.40 -14.50 2.79
C TYR A 43 4.33 -14.76 3.96
N PHE A 44 4.91 -13.70 4.56
CA PHE A 44 5.81 -13.85 5.71
C PHE A 44 5.09 -14.28 7.00
N TYR A 45 3.80 -13.96 7.14
CA TYR A 45 2.99 -14.45 8.25
C TYR A 45 2.73 -15.95 8.16
N ASN A 46 2.47 -16.46 6.96
CA ASN A 46 2.19 -17.88 6.72
C ASN A 46 3.46 -18.74 6.56
N ASN A 47 4.55 -18.16 6.08
CA ASN A 47 5.87 -18.77 6.03
C ASN A 47 6.82 -18.04 6.98
N PRO A 48 6.66 -18.26 8.30
CA PRO A 48 7.59 -17.74 9.29
C PRO A 48 8.89 -18.54 9.20
N TYR A 49 9.77 -18.10 8.30
CA TYR A 49 11.19 -18.44 8.35
C TYR A 49 11.89 -17.45 9.28
#